data_AF-A0A126NX88-F1
#
_entry.id   AF-A0A126NX88-F1
#
_cell.length_a   1.000
_cell.length_b   1.000
_cell.length_c   1.000
_cell.angle_alpha   90.00
_cell.angle_beta   90.00
_cell.angle_gamma   90.00
#
_symmetry.space_group_name_H-M   'P 1'
#
loop_
_entity.id
_entity.type
_entity.pdbx_description
1 polymer ?
#
loop_
_entity_poly.entity_id
_entity_poly.type
_entity_poly.pdbx_seq_one_letter_code
_entity_poly.pdbx_strand_id
1 'polypeptide(L)'
;MARPIILYASFPISVPDIERFVERVAMYGFSTRSMKNFTDWSRHAHSMAEFVQVAPGQLAQKRPVYNNGTRWMTVYGDRESAESLKAVRDDLRYILPTVFEIEADFDDIVVDGDMYLTPLFLRVQQPTAVDFLERIFGPTVRPYFLEALSSDNEGFRKTLAEAACQDAKVIASHLRNIVVLGCDYLSAFRSSFKLKFPVPPKSVVRAYLINSNSKSLDVERELDYLISSFNEMIDY
;
A
#
# COMPACT_ATOMS: atom_id res chain seq x y z
N MET A 1 -25.07 10.13 -4.38
CA MET A 1 -23.70 9.79 -4.78
C MET A 1 -22.85 9.79 -3.53
N ALA A 2 -22.02 8.77 -3.31
CA ALA A 2 -21.05 8.81 -2.22
C ALA A 2 -20.06 9.96 -2.47
N ARG A 3 -19.54 10.58 -1.41
CA ARG A 3 -18.48 11.59 -1.56
C ARG A 3 -17.18 10.87 -1.98
N PRO A 4 -16.36 11.50 -2.85
CA PRO A 4 -15.04 10.95 -3.14
C PRO A 4 -14.22 10.85 -1.86
N ILE A 5 -13.34 9.85 -1.82
CA ILE A 5 -12.39 9.65 -0.73
C ILE A 5 -11.03 10.22 -1.14
N ILE A 6 -10.28 10.69 -0.14
CA ILE A 6 -8.90 11.17 -0.34
C ILE A 6 -7.94 10.03 -0.01
N LEU A 7 -7.05 9.74 -0.95
CA LEU A 7 -6.00 8.73 -0.82
C LEU A 7 -4.65 9.35 -1.14
N TYR A 8 -3.59 8.70 -0.66
CA TYR A 8 -2.23 9.21 -0.77
C TYR A 8 -1.34 8.21 -1.50
N ALA A 9 -0.73 8.63 -2.60
CA ALA A 9 0.27 7.84 -3.31
C ALA A 9 1.66 8.41 -3.05
N SER A 10 2.61 7.56 -2.68
CA SER A 10 3.99 7.97 -2.41
C SER A 10 4.93 7.41 -3.47
N PHE A 11 5.69 8.29 -4.12
CA PHE A 11 6.66 7.91 -5.13
C PHE A 11 8.06 8.40 -4.74
N PRO A 12 9.06 7.50 -4.64
CA PRO A 12 10.45 7.90 -4.48
C PRO A 12 10.99 8.40 -5.82
N ILE A 13 11.16 9.72 -5.98
CA ILE A 13 11.57 10.34 -7.25
C ILE A 13 12.92 11.02 -7.08
N SER A 14 13.77 10.90 -8.10
CA SER A 14 15.05 11.61 -8.16
C SER A 14 14.85 13.13 -8.19
N VAL A 15 15.64 13.88 -7.41
CA VAL A 15 15.49 15.35 -7.29
C VAL A 15 15.43 16.05 -8.65
N PRO A 16 16.31 15.75 -9.63
CA PRO A 16 16.26 16.38 -10.95
C PRO A 16 14.98 16.09 -11.76
N ASP A 17 14.23 15.04 -11.42
CA ASP A 17 13.07 14.57 -12.18
C ASP A 17 11.72 14.89 -11.51
N ILE A 18 11.72 15.39 -10.27
CA ILE A 18 10.51 15.68 -9.50
C ILE A 18 9.57 16.60 -10.27
N GLU A 19 10.07 17.77 -10.67
CA GLU A 19 9.25 18.79 -11.36
C GLU A 19 8.63 18.21 -12.63
N ARG A 20 9.45 17.55 -13.44
CA ARG A 20 9.02 16.91 -14.69
C ARG A 20 8.00 15.80 -14.46
N PHE A 21 8.12 15.02 -13.37
CA PHE A 21 7.13 14.00 -13.04
C PHE A 21 5.81 14.64 -12.63
N VAL A 22 5.85 15.61 -11.72
CA VAL A 22 4.67 16.31 -11.20
C VAL A 22 3.94 17.01 -12.34
N GLU A 23 4.63 17.71 -13.23
CA GLU A 23 4.04 18.33 -14.43
C GLU A 23 3.31 17.30 -15.31
N ARG A 24 3.91 16.13 -15.53
CA ARG A 24 3.27 15.07 -16.33
C ARG A 24 2.04 14.50 -15.65
N VAL A 25 2.08 14.29 -14.34
CA VAL A 25 0.91 13.84 -13.57
C VAL A 25 -0.18 14.92 -13.62
N ALA A 26 0.18 16.20 -13.53
CA ALA A 26 -0.76 17.31 -13.68
C ALA A 26 -1.39 17.38 -15.09
N MET A 27 -0.64 17.04 -16.14
CA MET A 27 -1.14 17.06 -17.53
C MET A 27 -1.94 15.81 -17.92
N TYR A 28 -1.50 14.63 -17.48
CA TYR A 28 -1.98 13.34 -17.98
C TYR A 28 -2.56 12.43 -16.90
N GLY A 29 -2.55 12.86 -15.63
CA GLY A 29 -2.85 12.03 -14.49
C GLY A 29 -1.83 10.90 -14.32
N PHE A 30 -2.19 9.91 -13.51
CA PHE A 30 -1.47 8.64 -13.50
C PHE A 30 -1.96 7.79 -14.66
N SER A 31 -1.23 7.88 -15.77
CA SER A 31 -1.47 7.14 -17.01
C SER A 31 -0.23 6.33 -17.41
N THR A 32 -0.38 5.39 -18.35
CA THR A 32 0.74 4.57 -18.85
C THR A 32 1.91 5.46 -19.30
N ARG A 33 1.59 6.64 -19.85
CA ARG A 33 2.57 7.64 -20.29
C ARG A 33 3.35 8.24 -19.12
N SER A 34 2.67 8.60 -18.02
CA SER A 34 3.32 9.14 -16.82
C SER A 34 4.16 8.06 -16.12
N MET A 35 3.62 6.84 -15.98
CA MET A 35 4.25 5.75 -15.24
C MET A 35 5.40 5.06 -15.97
N LYS A 36 5.39 5.03 -17.31
CA LYS A 36 6.52 4.48 -18.08
C LYS A 36 7.81 5.21 -17.76
N ASN A 37 7.77 6.55 -17.75
CA ASN A 37 8.95 7.36 -17.45
C ASN A 37 9.40 7.19 -16.00
N PHE A 38 8.46 7.10 -15.04
CA PHE A 38 8.83 6.77 -13.65
C PHE A 38 9.56 5.42 -13.55
N THR A 39 9.12 4.41 -14.29
CA THR A 39 9.79 3.09 -14.32
C THR A 39 11.18 3.18 -14.92
N ASP A 40 11.35 3.98 -15.98
CA ASP A 40 12.65 4.18 -16.60
C ASP A 40 13.59 4.98 -15.67
N TRP A 41 13.08 6.02 -15.01
CA TRP A 41 13.84 6.81 -14.03
C TRP A 41 14.23 6.02 -12.79
N SER A 42 13.29 5.24 -12.24
CA SER A 42 13.58 4.40 -11.08
C SER A 42 14.68 3.40 -11.43
N ARG A 43 14.66 2.77 -12.61
CA ARG A 43 15.76 1.90 -13.06
C ARG A 43 17.11 2.62 -13.13
N HIS A 44 17.17 3.84 -13.64
CA HIS A 44 18.40 4.62 -13.68
C HIS A 44 18.92 4.94 -12.26
N ALA A 45 18.02 5.33 -11.34
CA ALA A 45 18.38 5.54 -9.94
C ALA A 45 18.92 4.27 -9.26
N HIS A 46 18.37 3.10 -9.57
CA HIS A 46 18.88 1.82 -9.06
C HIS A 46 20.23 1.44 -9.68
N SER A 47 20.50 1.82 -10.94
CA SER A 47 21.82 1.59 -11.55
C SER A 47 22.92 2.51 -11.02
N MET A 48 22.57 3.64 -10.40
CA MET A 48 23.53 4.56 -9.77
C MET A 48 23.78 4.24 -8.29
N ALA A 49 22.89 3.47 -7.65
CA ALA A 49 23.07 3.00 -6.28
C ALA A 49 23.83 1.66 -6.29
N GLU A 50 25.16 1.69 -6.17
CA GLU A 50 26.03 0.52 -5.99
C GLU A 50 25.79 -0.29 -4.69
N PHE A 51 24.71 -0.04 -3.93
CA PHE A 51 24.47 -0.62 -2.61
C PHE A 51 23.04 -1.15 -2.43
N VAL A 52 22.63 -2.12 -3.26
CA VAL A 52 21.45 -2.93 -2.96
C VAL A 52 21.87 -4.38 -2.75
N GLN A 53 22.34 -4.68 -1.53
CA GLN A 53 22.33 -6.04 -0.97
C GLN A 53 20.99 -6.36 -0.28
N VAL A 54 19.92 -5.62 -0.58
CA VAL A 54 18.57 -5.97 -0.12
C VAL A 54 17.95 -6.91 -1.15
N ALA A 55 17.41 -8.04 -0.69
CA ALA A 55 17.06 -9.19 -1.51
C ALA A 55 16.24 -8.80 -2.76
N PRO A 56 16.47 -9.43 -3.94
CA PRO A 56 15.83 -9.10 -5.22
C PRO A 56 14.28 -9.16 -5.27
N GLY A 57 13.60 -9.45 -4.16
CA GLY A 57 12.13 -9.47 -4.05
C GLY A 57 11.51 -8.27 -3.31
N GLN A 58 12.30 -7.39 -2.69
CA GLN A 58 11.79 -6.43 -1.68
C GLN A 58 11.65 -4.97 -2.18
N LEU A 59 12.10 -4.65 -3.40
CA LEU A 59 12.24 -3.25 -3.86
C LEU A 59 11.32 -2.80 -5.00
N ALA A 60 10.49 -3.70 -5.51
CA ALA A 60 9.49 -3.29 -6.47
C ALA A 60 8.25 -2.81 -5.70
N GLN A 61 7.86 -1.55 -5.87
CA GLN A 61 6.43 -1.33 -6.11
C GLN A 61 6.06 -2.37 -7.17
N LYS A 62 5.41 -3.48 -6.76
CA LYS A 62 5.07 -4.56 -7.68
C LYS A 62 4.41 -3.88 -8.86
N ARG A 63 4.98 -4.07 -10.06
CA ARG A 63 4.41 -3.55 -11.32
C ARG A 63 2.89 -3.69 -11.24
N PRO A 64 2.09 -2.73 -11.76
CA PRO A 64 0.64 -2.78 -11.66
C PRO A 64 0.16 -4.21 -11.90
N VAL A 65 -0.39 -4.83 -10.87
CA VAL A 65 -0.77 -6.24 -10.89
C VAL A 65 -1.88 -6.36 -11.92
N TYR A 66 -1.67 -7.15 -12.96
CA TYR A 66 -2.68 -7.36 -13.98
C TYR A 66 -3.69 -8.37 -13.43
N ASN A 67 -4.85 -7.88 -12.99
CA ASN A 67 -6.03 -8.73 -12.85
C ASN A 67 -6.99 -8.34 -13.99
N ASN A 68 -7.25 -9.28 -14.91
CA ASN A 68 -8.10 -9.06 -16.08
C ASN A 68 -7.74 -7.84 -16.96
N GLY A 69 -6.44 -7.53 -17.08
CA GLY A 69 -5.96 -6.38 -17.85
C GLY A 69 -6.08 -5.02 -17.14
N THR A 70 -6.69 -4.99 -15.95
CA THR A 70 -6.75 -3.79 -15.11
C THR A 70 -5.42 -3.56 -14.42
N ARG A 71 -4.97 -2.31 -14.41
CA ARG A 71 -3.75 -1.88 -13.71
C ARG A 71 -4.14 -1.21 -12.40
N TRP A 72 -3.32 -1.43 -11.37
CA TRP A 72 -3.53 -0.90 -10.04
C TRP A 72 -2.27 -0.19 -9.53
N MET A 73 -2.43 0.87 -8.75
CA MET A 73 -1.34 1.48 -7.98
C MET A 73 -1.62 1.35 -6.49
N THR A 74 -0.58 1.17 -5.67
CA THR A 74 -0.75 1.22 -4.22
C THR A 74 -0.94 2.66 -3.75
N VAL A 75 -1.92 2.87 -2.89
CA VAL A 75 -2.21 4.13 -2.20
C VAL A 75 -2.55 3.85 -0.74
N TYR A 76 -2.54 4.90 0.08
CA TYR A 76 -2.77 4.84 1.52
C TYR A 76 -4.00 5.65 1.91
N GLY A 77 -4.71 5.23 2.95
CA GLY A 77 -5.90 5.94 3.44
C GLY A 77 -5.60 7.20 4.26
N ASP A 78 -4.35 7.37 4.68
CA ASP A 78 -3.90 8.54 5.41
C ASP A 78 -2.52 9.02 4.93
N ARG A 79 -2.25 10.29 5.24
CA ARG A 79 -1.05 10.99 4.81
C ARG A 79 0.19 10.39 5.47
N GLU A 80 0.13 10.14 6.76
CA GLU A 80 1.25 9.66 7.58
C GLU A 80 1.77 8.30 7.07
N SER A 81 0.86 7.42 6.67
CA SER A 81 1.17 6.13 6.03
C SER A 81 1.90 6.29 4.70
N ALA A 82 1.53 7.26 3.87
CA ALA A 82 2.25 7.54 2.62
C ALA A 82 3.63 8.18 2.89
N GLU A 83 3.75 8.94 3.98
CA GLU A 83 5.00 9.58 4.40
C GLU A 83 5.99 8.61 5.07
N SER A 84 5.52 7.55 5.72
CA SER A 84 6.38 6.58 6.43
C SER A 84 7.32 5.80 5.51
N LEU A 85 6.95 5.66 4.21
CA LEU A 85 7.81 5.08 3.18
C LEU A 85 9.16 5.80 3.01
N LYS A 86 9.31 7.00 3.60
CA LYS A 86 10.58 7.70 3.75
C LYS A 86 11.70 6.90 4.39
N ALA A 87 11.37 6.05 5.36
CA ALA A 87 12.38 5.48 6.25
C ALA A 87 13.28 4.41 5.59
N VAL A 88 12.98 4.04 4.33
CA VAL A 88 13.62 2.89 3.66
C VAL A 88 14.83 3.28 2.80
N ARG A 89 15.16 4.57 2.65
CA ARG A 89 16.23 4.99 1.72
C ARG A 89 17.18 5.99 2.36
N ASP A 90 18.35 5.50 2.78
CA ASP A 90 19.44 6.30 3.35
C ASP A 90 20.13 7.26 2.34
N ASP A 91 19.74 7.26 1.07
CA ASP A 91 20.26 8.21 0.07
C ASP A 91 19.22 9.26 -0.35
N LEU A 92 18.58 9.89 0.65
CA LEU A 92 17.66 11.03 0.48
C LEU A 92 18.31 12.25 -0.21
N ARG A 93 19.65 12.24 -0.42
CA ARG A 93 20.36 13.28 -1.17
C ARG A 93 19.92 13.34 -2.63
N TYR A 94 19.49 12.22 -3.19
CA TYR A 94 19.14 12.12 -4.61
C TYR A 94 17.71 11.69 -4.85
N ILE A 95 17.01 11.11 -3.87
CA ILE A 95 15.63 10.64 -4.00
C ILE A 95 14.76 11.24 -2.90
N LEU A 96 13.73 12.00 -3.28
CA LEU A 96 12.76 12.54 -2.34
C LEU A 96 11.41 11.85 -2.52
N PRO A 97 10.84 11.32 -1.42
CA PRO A 97 9.44 10.90 -1.39
C PRO A 97 8.52 12.07 -1.76
N THR A 98 7.82 11.89 -2.88
CA THR A 98 6.82 12.82 -3.38
C THR A 98 5.46 12.19 -3.17
N VAL A 99 4.62 12.85 -2.38
CA VAL A 99 3.26 12.39 -2.09
C VAL A 99 2.26 13.12 -2.97
N PHE A 100 1.31 12.36 -3.48
CA PHE A 100 0.18 12.84 -4.24
C PHE A 100 -1.10 12.57 -3.46
N GLU A 101 -1.91 13.60 -3.32
CA GLU A 101 -3.26 13.54 -2.76
C GLU A 101 -4.24 13.33 -3.92
N ILE A 102 -5.05 12.28 -3.84
CA ILE A 102 -5.88 11.80 -4.95
C ILE A 102 -7.32 11.62 -4.46
N GLU A 103 -8.26 12.25 -5.16
CA GLU A 103 -9.69 11.96 -5.04
C GLU A 103 -10.03 10.70 -5.85
N ALA A 104 -10.61 9.72 -5.18
CA ALA A 104 -11.04 8.47 -5.79
C ALA A 104 -12.50 8.17 -5.47
N ASP A 105 -13.18 7.55 -6.43
CA ASP A 105 -14.47 6.92 -6.19
C ASP A 105 -14.25 5.58 -5.48
N PHE A 106 -15.22 5.22 -4.65
CA PHE A 106 -15.14 4.00 -3.85
C PHE A 106 -15.08 2.73 -4.71
N ASP A 107 -15.70 2.77 -5.89
CA ASP A 107 -15.74 1.67 -6.86
C ASP A 107 -14.39 1.49 -7.60
N ASP A 108 -13.49 2.47 -7.50
CA ASP A 108 -12.17 2.42 -8.13
C ASP A 108 -11.07 1.94 -7.16
N ILE A 109 -11.43 1.50 -5.94
CA ILE A 109 -10.47 1.01 -4.96
C ILE A 109 -10.80 -0.38 -4.43
N VAL A 110 -9.75 -1.11 -4.07
CA VAL A 110 -9.83 -2.36 -3.31
C VAL A 110 -8.76 -2.36 -2.23
N VAL A 111 -8.92 -3.16 -1.18
CA VAL A 111 -7.85 -3.35 -0.17
C VAL A 111 -6.60 -3.94 -0.83
N ASP A 112 -5.42 -3.47 -0.45
CA ASP A 112 -4.14 -4.07 -0.85
C ASP A 112 -3.90 -5.37 -0.06
N GLY A 113 -4.57 -6.44 -0.46
CA GLY A 113 -4.54 -7.72 0.26
C GLY A 113 -3.15 -8.37 0.37
N ASP A 114 -2.24 -8.05 -0.55
CA ASP A 114 -0.88 -8.60 -0.57
C ASP A 114 -0.07 -8.28 0.70
N MET A 115 -0.40 -7.17 1.39
CA MET A 115 0.35 -6.72 2.56
C MET A 115 0.03 -7.52 3.82
N TYR A 116 -1.25 -7.86 4.04
CA TYR A 116 -1.71 -8.46 5.30
C TYR A 116 -2.85 -9.45 5.12
N LEU A 117 -3.92 -9.06 4.41
CA LEU A 117 -5.14 -9.85 4.34
C LEU A 117 -4.91 -11.23 3.69
N THR A 118 -4.31 -11.26 2.51
CA THR A 118 -4.04 -12.51 1.77
C THR A 118 -3.07 -13.41 2.53
N PRO A 119 -1.90 -12.93 3.04
CA PRO A 119 -1.04 -13.75 3.89
C PRO A 119 -1.76 -14.37 5.10
N LEU A 120 -2.63 -13.62 5.79
CA LEU A 120 -3.41 -14.13 6.92
C LEU A 120 -4.37 -15.26 6.50
N PHE A 121 -5.09 -15.08 5.38
CA PHE A 121 -5.97 -16.12 4.83
C PHE A 121 -5.21 -17.38 4.38
N LEU A 122 -3.96 -17.24 3.94
CA LEU A 122 -3.19 -18.37 3.40
C LEU A 122 -2.41 -19.12 4.47
N ARG A 123 -1.87 -18.42 5.47
CA ARG A 123 -0.89 -18.95 6.43
C ARG A 123 -1.44 -19.15 7.83
N VAL A 124 -2.42 -18.35 8.26
CA VAL A 124 -2.89 -18.40 9.65
C VAL A 124 -4.17 -19.21 9.74
N GLN A 125 -4.09 -20.37 10.37
CA GLN A 125 -5.22 -21.26 10.61
C GLN A 125 -5.80 -21.11 12.03
N GLN A 126 -5.39 -20.08 12.76
CA GLN A 126 -5.78 -19.90 14.15
C GLN A 126 -7.04 -19.02 14.29
N PRO A 127 -8.03 -19.44 15.09
CA PRO A 127 -9.23 -18.64 15.37
C PRO A 127 -8.94 -17.26 15.99
N THR A 128 -7.82 -17.12 16.71
CA THR A 128 -7.37 -15.86 17.32
C THR A 128 -7.08 -14.76 16.29
N ALA A 129 -6.73 -15.12 15.07
CA ALA A 129 -6.52 -14.16 13.98
C ALA A 129 -7.80 -13.48 13.52
N VAL A 130 -8.98 -14.05 13.82
CA VAL A 130 -10.28 -13.46 13.50
C VAL A 130 -10.43 -12.09 14.16
N ASP A 131 -10.15 -12.00 15.46
CA ASP A 131 -10.36 -10.77 16.23
C ASP A 131 -9.36 -9.68 15.79
N PHE A 132 -8.13 -10.06 15.45
CA PHE A 132 -7.14 -9.16 14.86
C PHE A 132 -7.59 -8.63 13.49
N LEU A 133 -8.08 -9.52 12.61
CA LEU A 133 -8.63 -9.13 11.30
C LEU A 133 -9.82 -8.19 11.44
N GLU A 134 -10.76 -8.47 12.35
CA GLU A 134 -11.90 -7.59 12.59
C GLU A 134 -11.49 -6.20 13.07
N ARG A 135 -10.43 -6.11 13.88
CA ARG A 135 -9.92 -4.82 14.36
C ARG A 135 -9.41 -3.95 13.21
N ILE A 136 -8.84 -4.55 12.16
CA ILE A 136 -8.22 -3.86 11.03
C ILE A 136 -9.20 -3.64 9.86
N PHE A 137 -10.02 -4.65 9.57
CA PHE A 137 -10.87 -4.73 8.38
C PHE A 137 -12.37 -4.69 8.70
N GLY A 138 -12.73 -4.53 9.98
CA GLY A 138 -14.09 -4.49 10.47
C GLY A 138 -14.76 -5.88 10.55
N PRO A 139 -15.93 -5.98 11.21
CA PRO A 139 -16.61 -7.26 11.43
C PRO A 139 -17.10 -7.94 10.14
N THR A 140 -17.13 -7.21 9.02
CA THR A 140 -17.54 -7.80 7.73
C THR A 140 -16.50 -8.78 7.18
N VAL A 141 -15.24 -8.71 7.63
CA VAL A 141 -14.19 -9.66 7.21
C VAL A 141 -14.37 -11.05 7.83
N ARG A 142 -14.98 -11.14 9.03
CA ARG A 142 -15.13 -12.38 9.80
C ARG A 142 -15.73 -13.54 8.99
N PRO A 143 -16.89 -13.40 8.32
CA PRO A 143 -17.47 -14.51 7.56
C PRO A 143 -16.53 -15.04 6.46
N TYR A 144 -15.79 -14.16 5.76
CA TYR A 144 -14.81 -14.59 4.75
C TYR A 144 -13.69 -15.41 5.37
N PHE A 145 -13.16 -14.96 6.51
CA PHE A 145 -12.03 -15.63 7.16
C PHE A 145 -12.45 -16.95 7.80
N LEU A 146 -13.61 -17.00 8.47
CA LEU A 146 -14.14 -18.24 9.04
C LEU A 146 -14.43 -19.29 7.96
N GLU A 147 -14.96 -18.87 6.80
CA GLU A 147 -15.14 -19.77 5.66
C GLU A 147 -13.79 -20.23 5.08
N ALA A 148 -12.77 -19.37 5.08
CA ALA A 148 -11.43 -19.77 4.65
C ALA A 148 -10.82 -20.84 5.59
N LEU A 149 -11.08 -20.76 6.89
CA LEU A 149 -10.62 -21.74 7.89
C LEU A 149 -11.27 -23.13 7.73
N SER A 150 -12.42 -23.24 7.06
CA SER A 150 -13.10 -24.52 6.84
C SER A 150 -12.50 -25.35 5.70
N SER A 151 -11.50 -24.81 5.00
CA SER A 151 -10.94 -25.40 3.79
C SER A 151 -9.41 -25.44 3.78
N ASP A 152 -8.87 -26.61 3.45
CA ASP A 152 -7.43 -26.80 3.19
C ASP A 152 -7.01 -26.36 1.77
N ASN A 153 -7.97 -26.07 0.89
CA ASN A 153 -7.68 -25.62 -0.48
C ASN A 153 -7.18 -24.17 -0.49
N GLU A 154 -5.88 -23.99 -0.75
CA GLU A 154 -5.24 -22.68 -0.84
C GLU A 154 -5.91 -21.74 -1.85
N GLY A 155 -6.31 -22.26 -3.01
CA GLY A 155 -6.99 -21.49 -4.05
C GLY A 155 -8.36 -20.96 -3.60
N PHE A 156 -9.09 -21.75 -2.82
CA PHE A 156 -10.35 -21.32 -2.21
C PHE A 156 -10.11 -20.20 -1.18
N ARG A 157 -9.13 -20.37 -0.28
CA ARG A 157 -8.77 -19.32 0.71
C ARG A 157 -8.33 -18.02 0.04
N LYS A 158 -7.53 -18.12 -1.03
CA LYS A 158 -7.13 -16.96 -1.84
C LYS A 158 -8.34 -16.24 -2.45
N THR A 159 -9.28 -17.01 -3.01
CA THR A 159 -10.51 -16.45 -3.61
C THR A 159 -11.33 -15.69 -2.57
N LEU A 160 -11.46 -16.21 -1.34
CA LEU A 160 -12.15 -15.52 -0.25
C LEU A 160 -11.42 -14.24 0.19
N ALA A 161 -10.09 -14.25 0.24
CA ALA A 161 -9.30 -13.05 0.53
C ALA A 161 -9.50 -11.97 -0.54
N GLU A 162 -9.50 -12.35 -1.83
CA GLU A 162 -9.75 -11.43 -2.94
C GLU A 162 -11.18 -10.86 -2.92
N ALA A 163 -12.17 -11.69 -2.53
CA ALA A 163 -13.55 -11.23 -2.35
C ALA A 163 -13.66 -10.24 -1.19
N ALA A 164 -13.02 -10.52 -0.05
CA ALA A 164 -12.99 -9.59 1.08
C ALA A 164 -12.31 -8.26 0.73
N CYS A 165 -11.26 -8.27 -0.11
CA CYS A 165 -10.61 -7.03 -0.56
C CYS A 165 -11.53 -6.10 -1.36
N GLN A 166 -12.55 -6.66 -2.01
CA GLN A 166 -13.50 -5.94 -2.87
C GLN A 166 -14.79 -5.56 -2.13
N ASP A 167 -15.03 -6.09 -0.92
CA ASP A 167 -16.23 -5.77 -0.16
C ASP A 167 -16.20 -4.31 0.31
N ALA A 168 -17.22 -3.54 -0.08
CA ALA A 168 -17.30 -2.13 0.23
C ALA A 168 -17.29 -1.81 1.73
N LYS A 169 -17.87 -2.68 2.57
CA LYS A 169 -17.86 -2.51 4.03
C LYS A 169 -16.50 -2.83 4.63
N VAL A 170 -15.77 -3.79 4.06
CA VAL A 170 -14.38 -4.09 4.44
C VAL A 170 -13.48 -2.90 4.11
N ILE A 171 -13.60 -2.36 2.88
CA ILE A 171 -12.87 -1.17 2.45
C ILE A 171 -13.16 0.02 3.38
N ALA A 172 -14.44 0.26 3.71
CA ALA A 172 -14.84 1.39 4.54
C ALA A 172 -14.33 1.26 5.99
N SER A 173 -14.28 0.04 6.51
CA SER A 173 -13.74 -0.25 7.84
C SER A 173 -12.23 -0.08 7.85
N HIS A 174 -11.54 -0.60 6.82
CA HIS A 174 -10.10 -0.48 6.69
C HIS A 174 -9.64 0.97 6.54
N LEU A 175 -10.40 1.82 5.85
CA LEU A 175 -10.12 3.25 5.72
C LEU A 175 -10.15 3.98 7.09
N ARG A 176 -10.86 3.43 8.07
CA ARG A 176 -10.97 3.96 9.44
C ARG A 176 -10.03 3.23 10.41
N ASN A 177 -9.19 2.33 9.91
CA ASN A 177 -8.27 1.60 10.76
C ASN A 177 -7.30 2.58 11.46
N ILE A 178 -7.16 2.39 12.76
CA ILE A 178 -6.20 3.15 13.59
C ILE A 178 -4.99 2.32 13.98
N VAL A 179 -5.06 1.00 13.79
CA VAL A 179 -3.97 0.07 14.07
C VAL A 179 -2.89 0.29 13.03
N VAL A 180 -1.70 0.67 13.48
CA VAL A 180 -0.52 0.70 12.62
C VAL A 180 -0.21 -0.72 12.17
N LEU A 181 0.18 -0.88 10.92
CA LEU A 181 0.59 -2.12 10.28
C LEU A 181 2.02 -1.92 9.76
N GLY A 182 2.85 -2.94 9.85
CA GLY A 182 4.23 -2.94 9.37
C GLY A 182 4.40 -3.84 8.14
N CYS A 183 5.00 -3.31 7.07
CA CYS A 183 5.57 -4.19 6.03
C CYS A 183 7.09 -4.11 6.15
N ASP A 184 7.69 -5.26 6.51
CA ASP A 184 9.13 -5.53 6.57
C ASP A 184 9.98 -4.41 7.20
N TYR A 185 10.05 -4.34 8.54
CA TYR A 185 10.91 -3.47 9.39
C TYR A 185 11.05 -1.97 9.06
N LEU A 186 10.52 -1.49 7.93
CA LEU A 186 10.97 -0.26 7.28
C LEU A 186 9.78 0.61 6.84
N SER A 187 8.56 0.08 6.80
CA SER A 187 7.36 0.85 6.47
C SER A 187 6.23 0.62 7.46
N ALA A 188 5.54 1.70 7.82
CA ALA A 188 4.44 1.68 8.76
C ALA A 188 3.21 2.40 8.21
N PHE A 189 2.08 1.73 8.14
CA PHE A 189 0.86 2.29 7.56
C PHE A 189 -0.35 1.80 8.31
N ARG A 190 -1.45 2.56 8.36
CA ARG A 190 -2.70 2.06 8.95
C ARG A 190 -3.57 1.37 7.91
N SER A 191 -3.59 1.91 6.70
CA SER A 191 -4.42 1.35 5.64
C SER A 191 -3.76 1.45 4.29
N SER A 192 -3.90 0.39 3.48
CA SER A 192 -3.34 0.31 2.15
C SER A 192 -4.35 -0.23 1.16
N PHE A 193 -4.42 0.40 0.00
CA PHE A 193 -5.38 0.11 -1.05
C PHE A 193 -4.68 0.00 -2.40
N LYS A 194 -5.34 -0.70 -3.31
CA LYS A 194 -5.07 -0.62 -4.74
C LYS A 194 -6.09 0.32 -5.37
N LEU A 195 -5.60 1.38 -6.00
CA LEU A 195 -6.40 2.31 -6.79
C LEU A 195 -6.31 1.95 -8.27
N LYS A 196 -7.46 1.88 -8.94
CA LYS A 196 -7.59 1.53 -10.34
C LYS A 196 -6.96 2.60 -11.23
N PHE A 197 -6.37 2.14 -12.32
CA PHE A 197 -5.67 2.97 -13.28
C PHE A 197 -6.37 2.94 -14.66
N PRO A 198 -6.34 4.04 -15.44
CA PRO A 198 -5.67 5.32 -15.16
C PRO A 198 -6.43 6.21 -14.17
N VAL A 199 -5.69 7.03 -13.41
CA VAL A 199 -6.26 8.12 -12.59
C VAL A 199 -6.21 9.40 -13.40
N PRO A 200 -7.33 10.07 -13.66
CA PRO A 200 -7.36 11.26 -14.50
C PRO A 200 -6.69 12.46 -13.80
N PRO A 201 -6.14 13.44 -14.55
CA PRO A 201 -5.47 14.60 -13.95
C PRO A 201 -6.32 15.35 -12.93
N LYS A 202 -7.63 15.49 -13.20
CA LYS A 202 -8.58 16.17 -12.31
C LYS A 202 -8.73 15.53 -10.92
N SER A 203 -8.38 14.25 -10.78
CA SER A 203 -8.44 13.53 -9.51
C SER A 203 -7.18 13.76 -8.66
N VAL A 204 -6.11 14.30 -9.24
CA VAL A 204 -4.89 14.62 -8.50
C VAL A 204 -5.05 16.01 -7.91
N VAL A 205 -5.35 16.07 -6.61
CA VAL A 205 -5.64 17.32 -5.89
C VAL A 205 -4.36 18.09 -5.62
N ARG A 206 -3.31 17.38 -5.19
CA ARG A 206 -2.07 17.99 -4.74
C ARG A 206 -0.88 17.06 -4.93
N ALA A 207 0.29 17.66 -5.12
CA ALA A 207 1.58 16.99 -4.98
C ALA A 207 2.46 17.79 -4.01
N TYR A 208 3.21 17.11 -3.15
CA TYR A 208 4.17 17.77 -2.26
C TYR A 208 5.35 16.88 -1.93
N LEU A 209 6.47 17.52 -1.66
CA LEU A 209 7.67 16.88 -1.16
C LEU A 209 7.60 16.75 0.33
N ILE A 210 8.03 15.60 0.83
CA ILE A 210 8.06 15.39 2.25
C ILE A 210 9.48 15.71 2.77
N ASN A 211 9.62 16.82 3.48
CA ASN A 211 10.91 17.28 4.01
C ASN A 211 11.48 16.30 5.04
N SER A 212 12.76 15.94 4.96
CA SER A 212 13.44 14.98 5.86
C SER A 212 13.34 15.34 7.35
N ASN A 213 13.06 16.60 7.69
CA ASN A 213 12.92 17.05 9.09
C ASN A 213 11.52 16.82 9.69
N SER A 214 10.55 16.27 8.96
CA SER A 214 9.25 15.90 9.54
C SER A 214 9.46 14.70 10.48
N LYS A 215 9.21 14.87 11.78
CA LYS A 215 9.17 13.74 12.73
C LYS A 215 8.22 12.69 12.18
N SER A 216 8.76 11.53 11.77
CA SER A 216 7.93 10.35 11.54
C SER A 216 7.21 10.03 12.85
N LEU A 217 6.03 9.42 12.74
CA LEU A 217 5.30 8.85 13.88
C LEU A 217 6.29 8.16 14.86
N ASP A 218 6.02 8.17 16.17
CA ASP A 218 6.76 7.37 17.17
C ASP A 218 6.45 5.86 16.96
N VAL A 219 6.70 5.33 15.76
CA VAL A 219 6.23 4.02 15.28
C VAL A 219 7.05 2.87 15.83
N GLU A 220 8.32 3.09 16.16
CA GLU A 220 9.27 2.01 16.48
C GLU A 220 8.74 1.09 17.59
N ARG A 221 8.15 1.65 18.65
CA ARG A 221 7.59 0.86 19.75
C ARG A 221 6.30 0.09 19.40
N GLU A 222 5.45 0.61 18.53
CA GLU A 222 4.22 -0.08 18.14
C GLU A 222 4.51 -1.19 17.11
N LEU A 223 5.46 -0.98 16.20
CA LEU A 223 5.89 -1.99 15.23
C LEU A 223 6.50 -3.21 15.91
N ASP A 224 7.38 -3.02 16.88
CA ASP A 224 8.01 -4.14 17.61
C ASP A 224 6.95 -5.05 18.26
N TYR A 225 5.92 -4.45 18.86
CA TYR A 225 4.81 -5.18 19.46
C TYR A 225 3.99 -5.95 18.42
N LEU A 226 3.69 -5.33 17.27
CA LEU A 226 2.90 -5.94 16.21
C LEU A 226 3.65 -7.05 15.48
N ILE A 227 4.94 -6.86 15.23
CA ILE A 227 5.81 -7.87 14.64
C ILE A 227 5.93 -9.06 15.58
N SER A 228 6.13 -8.84 16.89
CA SER A 228 6.10 -9.92 17.89
C SER A 228 4.77 -10.67 17.85
N SER A 229 3.65 -9.94 17.89
CA SER A 229 2.31 -10.53 17.87
C SER A 229 2.04 -11.32 16.58
N PHE A 230 2.48 -10.82 15.44
CA PHE A 230 2.31 -11.47 14.13
C PHE A 230 3.20 -12.71 13.98
N ASN A 231 4.44 -12.66 14.46
CA ASN A 231 5.33 -13.81 14.46
C ASN A 231 4.83 -14.90 15.42
N GLU A 232 4.37 -14.52 16.61
CA GLU A 232 3.70 -15.44 17.55
C GLU A 232 2.47 -16.12 16.94
N MET A 233 1.74 -15.43 16.05
CA MET A 233 0.60 -16.01 15.32
C MET A 233 1.01 -16.97 14.19
N ILE A 234 2.24 -16.88 13.66
CA ILE A 234 2.74 -17.71 12.55
C ILE A 234 3.53 -18.92 13.03
N ASP A 235 4.25 -18.83 14.15
CA ASP A 235 5.22 -19.84 14.59
C ASP A 235 4.63 -21.04 15.39
N TYR A 236 3.30 -21.24 15.37
CA TYR A 236 2.58 -22.36 16.01
C TYR A 236 1.54 -23.01 15.09
#